data_AF-A0A928P750-F1
#
_entry.id   AF-A0A928P750-F1
#
_cell.length_a   1.000
_cell.length_b   1.000
_cell.length_c   1.000
_cell.angle_alpha   90.00
_cell.angle_beta   90.00
_cell.angle_gamma   90.00
#
_symmetry.space_group_name_H-M   'P 1'
#
loop_
_entity.id
_entity.type
_entity.pdbx_description
1 polymer ?
#
loop_
_entity_poly.entity_id
_entity_poly.type
_entity_poly.pdbx_seq_one_letter_code
_entity_poly.pdbx_strand_id
1 'polypeptide(L)'
;MLQLLSPSENETITLQKPEHLDYIREPKNTAVADVDWLRLKETQQDLSSPNPVRFRFSPAIDATVLLYHPNGDVTRHPAVGGAVDVFNLQIGTTYYWQVEAGDDRSARACFHTADIAPRLLNIEGITNVRDFGGFTTKDGKKIRQGLLYRSSEMDTHVNITQTGKQALKALHIRTDLDIRGCHDEYRAPNLESSLTEWVNIPLVAYEKIFTDKAYMAAYGKAYALLTDATRFPMIVHCWGGIDRTGCWLFILGGMLGVHEDQLFLDYEFSSFCKWGQRSRHSDQFSAFLAQLMTLGDTVEVACRHFMLAAGLTSEQIEQIKNIFIEK
;
A
#
# COMPACT_ATOMS: atom_id res chain seq x y z
N MET A 1 -17.01 -2.56 -36.02
CA MET A 1 -15.92 -1.68 -35.55
C MET A 1 -16.04 -1.56 -34.04
N LEU A 2 -14.95 -1.86 -33.32
CA LEU A 2 -14.93 -1.77 -31.85
C LEU A 2 -14.92 -0.30 -31.41
N GLN A 3 -15.84 0.07 -30.55
CA GLN A 3 -15.96 1.41 -29.98
C GLN A 3 -15.72 1.38 -28.46
N LEU A 4 -14.86 2.28 -27.99
CA LEU A 4 -14.55 2.44 -26.57
C LEU A 4 -15.61 3.35 -25.92
N LEU A 5 -16.17 2.94 -24.78
CA LEU A 5 -17.24 3.65 -24.09
C LEU A 5 -16.83 4.20 -22.72
N SER A 6 -15.96 3.49 -22.01
CA SER A 6 -15.52 3.83 -20.65
C SER A 6 -14.20 3.10 -20.37
N PRO A 7 -13.17 3.76 -19.81
CA PRO A 7 -13.08 5.20 -19.58
C PRO A 7 -13.19 6.04 -20.86
N SER A 8 -13.72 7.25 -20.74
CA SER A 8 -13.76 8.22 -21.84
C SER A 8 -12.37 8.79 -22.13
N GLU A 9 -12.15 9.28 -23.34
CA GLU A 9 -10.88 9.90 -23.74
C GLU A 9 -10.54 11.09 -22.82
N ASN A 10 -9.34 11.04 -22.22
CA ASN A 10 -8.83 11.98 -21.21
C ASN A 10 -9.65 12.07 -19.90
N GLU A 11 -10.50 11.08 -19.59
CA GLU A 11 -11.21 11.03 -18.31
C GLU A 11 -10.23 10.92 -17.14
N THR A 12 -10.48 11.65 -16.04
CA THR A 12 -9.76 11.44 -14.77
C THR A 12 -10.61 10.60 -13.83
N ILE A 13 -10.10 9.46 -13.40
CA ILE A 13 -10.79 8.49 -12.57
C ILE A 13 -10.20 8.49 -11.16
N THR A 14 -11.05 8.63 -10.16
CA THR A 14 -10.68 8.46 -8.76
C THR A 14 -10.84 7.00 -8.34
N LEU A 15 -9.77 6.42 -7.79
CA LEU A 15 -9.75 5.01 -7.37
C LEU A 15 -10.28 4.82 -5.94
N GLN A 16 -10.19 5.85 -5.12
CA GLN A 16 -10.73 5.87 -3.76
C GLN A 16 -12.26 5.88 -3.78
N LYS A 17 -12.86 5.28 -2.76
CA LYS A 17 -14.31 5.35 -2.52
C LYS A 17 -14.70 6.69 -1.88
N PRO A 18 -15.98 7.11 -1.94
CA PRO A 18 -16.43 8.34 -1.29
C PRO A 18 -15.99 8.46 0.18
N GLU A 19 -16.17 7.40 0.97
CA GLU A 19 -15.80 7.37 2.39
C GLU A 19 -14.28 7.54 2.62
N HIS A 20 -13.46 7.08 1.67
CA HIS A 20 -12.01 7.31 1.72
C HIS A 20 -11.69 8.77 1.44
N LEU A 21 -12.33 9.37 0.45
CA LEU A 21 -12.11 10.76 0.05
C LEU A 21 -12.53 11.73 1.14
N ASP A 22 -13.65 11.46 1.81
CA ASP A 22 -14.11 12.27 2.94
C ASP A 22 -13.07 12.29 4.05
N TYR A 23 -12.50 11.11 4.36
CA TYR A 23 -11.42 11.00 5.35
C TYR A 23 -10.11 11.68 4.90
N ILE A 24 -9.72 11.54 3.62
CA ILE A 24 -8.50 12.16 3.08
C ILE A 24 -8.59 13.69 3.06
N ARG A 25 -9.77 14.26 2.77
CA ARG A 25 -9.99 15.71 2.72
C ARG A 25 -10.04 16.34 4.11
N GLU A 26 -10.66 15.66 5.06
CA GLU A 26 -10.78 16.12 6.44
C GLU A 26 -10.24 15.08 7.42
N PRO A 27 -8.92 14.86 7.47
CA PRO A 27 -8.30 13.86 8.35
C PRO A 27 -8.40 14.19 9.85
N LYS A 28 -9.26 15.14 10.24
CA LYS A 28 -9.44 15.64 11.61
C LYS A 28 -10.88 15.62 12.11
N ASN A 29 -11.83 15.10 11.35
CA ASN A 29 -13.19 14.94 11.88
C ASN A 29 -13.34 13.52 12.43
N THR A 30 -13.18 13.33 13.73
CA THR A 30 -13.65 12.11 14.41
C THR A 30 -15.17 11.89 14.25
N ALA A 31 -15.86 12.87 13.65
CA ALA A 31 -17.21 12.81 13.14
C ALA A 31 -17.28 12.76 11.60
N VAL A 32 -16.47 11.94 10.91
CA VAL A 32 -16.90 11.42 9.60
C VAL A 32 -18.17 10.61 9.87
N ALA A 33 -19.30 11.30 9.74
CA ALA A 33 -20.56 11.01 10.41
C ALA A 33 -21.30 9.76 9.89
N ASP A 34 -20.77 9.10 8.87
CA ASP A 34 -21.43 7.97 8.21
C ASP A 34 -20.61 6.66 8.22
N VAL A 35 -19.34 6.69 8.65
CA VAL A 35 -18.59 5.44 8.85
C VAL A 35 -18.81 4.98 10.27
N ASP A 36 -19.80 4.11 10.45
CA ASP A 36 -20.03 3.43 11.72
C ASP A 36 -18.87 2.45 12.01
N TRP A 37 -17.84 2.97 12.66
CA TRP A 37 -16.66 2.21 13.05
C TRP A 37 -16.98 1.05 14.01
N LEU A 38 -18.09 1.14 14.76
CA LEU A 38 -18.60 0.06 15.59
C LEU A 38 -19.19 -1.04 14.70
N ARG A 39 -19.97 -0.67 13.68
CA ARG A 39 -20.50 -1.61 12.68
C ARG A 39 -19.41 -2.30 11.87
N LEU A 40 -18.29 -1.66 11.54
CA LEU A 40 -17.16 -2.35 10.87
C LEU A 40 -16.56 -3.46 11.74
N LYS A 41 -16.47 -3.23 13.04
CA LYS A 41 -16.01 -4.23 14.00
C LYS A 41 -17.02 -5.38 14.15
N GLU A 42 -18.32 -5.08 14.10
CA GLU A 42 -19.40 -6.08 14.24
C GLU A 42 -19.64 -6.88 12.95
N THR A 43 -19.49 -6.27 11.79
CA THR A 43 -19.73 -6.90 10.47
C THR A 43 -18.49 -7.56 9.88
N GLN A 44 -17.29 -7.29 10.43
CA GLN A 44 -15.99 -7.65 9.86
C GLN A 44 -15.82 -7.20 8.39
N GLN A 45 -16.58 -6.20 7.97
CA GLN A 45 -16.54 -5.71 6.60
C GLN A 45 -15.23 -4.96 6.37
N ASP A 46 -14.52 -5.34 5.31
CA ASP A 46 -13.36 -4.58 4.84
C ASP A 46 -13.79 -3.51 3.84
N LEU A 47 -13.51 -2.25 4.17
CA LEU A 47 -13.72 -1.11 3.28
C LEU A 47 -12.41 -0.60 2.67
N SER A 48 -11.25 -1.18 2.98
CA SER A 48 -9.95 -0.68 2.55
C SER A 48 -9.63 -0.90 1.05
N SER A 49 -10.39 -1.74 0.33
CA SER A 49 -10.23 -1.93 -1.11
C SER A 49 -10.70 -0.73 -1.95
N PRO A 50 -10.05 -0.42 -3.08
CA PRO A 50 -10.45 0.66 -4.01
C PRO A 50 -11.69 0.32 -4.84
N ASN A 51 -12.21 1.31 -5.57
CA ASN A 51 -13.07 1.10 -6.74
C ASN A 51 -12.25 0.54 -7.91
N PRO A 52 -12.82 -0.37 -8.74
CA PRO A 52 -12.19 -0.74 -10.00
C PRO A 52 -12.32 0.38 -11.04
N VAL A 53 -11.44 0.37 -12.02
CA VAL A 53 -11.71 1.04 -13.30
C VAL A 53 -12.50 0.07 -14.19
N ARG A 54 -13.74 0.45 -14.49
CA ARG A 54 -14.63 -0.35 -15.34
C ARG A 54 -14.46 0.01 -16.80
N PHE A 55 -13.88 -0.92 -17.55
CA PHE A 55 -13.75 -0.81 -19.00
C PHE A 55 -15.02 -1.32 -19.67
N ARG A 56 -15.54 -0.55 -20.64
CA ARG A 56 -16.72 -0.90 -21.45
C ARG A 56 -16.50 -0.55 -22.91
N PHE A 57 -16.98 -1.42 -23.79
CA PHE A 57 -16.90 -1.25 -25.23
C PHE A 57 -18.12 -1.83 -25.95
N SER A 58 -18.29 -1.43 -27.21
CA SER A 58 -19.36 -1.90 -28.10
C SER A 58 -18.77 -2.49 -29.39
N PRO A 59 -19.37 -3.54 -29.98
CA PRO A 59 -20.48 -4.32 -29.46
C PRO A 59 -20.12 -5.09 -28.17
N ALA A 60 -21.14 -5.51 -27.42
CA ALA A 60 -20.99 -6.26 -26.17
C ALA A 60 -20.60 -7.72 -26.46
N ILE A 61 -19.34 -7.94 -26.79
CA ILE A 61 -18.77 -9.24 -27.15
C ILE A 61 -17.60 -9.61 -26.22
N ASP A 62 -17.19 -10.86 -26.27
CA ASP A 62 -15.97 -11.31 -25.59
C ASP A 62 -14.75 -10.76 -26.33
N ALA A 63 -13.85 -10.13 -25.58
CA ALA A 63 -12.65 -9.49 -26.13
C ALA A 63 -11.56 -9.38 -25.06
N THR A 64 -10.41 -8.81 -25.41
CA THR A 64 -9.35 -8.47 -24.46
C THR A 64 -9.16 -6.97 -24.41
N VAL A 65 -9.23 -6.39 -23.21
CA VAL A 65 -8.76 -5.03 -22.95
C VAL A 65 -7.24 -5.07 -22.77
N LEU A 66 -6.53 -4.31 -23.59
CA LEU A 66 -5.10 -4.10 -23.49
C LEU A 66 -4.87 -2.77 -22.80
N LEU A 67 -4.22 -2.79 -21.63
CA LEU A 67 -3.94 -1.62 -20.83
C LEU A 67 -2.43 -1.36 -20.83
N TYR A 68 -2.04 -0.19 -21.33
CA TYR A 68 -0.67 0.26 -21.48
C TYR A 68 -0.31 1.21 -20.36
N HIS A 69 0.71 0.86 -19.60
CA HIS A 69 1.31 1.70 -18.59
C HIS A 69 2.41 2.60 -19.20
N PRO A 70 2.64 3.83 -18.70
CA PRO A 70 3.68 4.74 -19.21
C PRO A 70 5.10 4.17 -19.25
N ASN A 71 5.41 3.20 -18.40
CA ASN A 71 6.72 2.53 -18.39
C ASN A 71 6.93 1.54 -19.55
N GLY A 72 5.92 1.34 -20.41
CA GLY A 72 5.95 0.41 -21.53
C GLY A 72 5.28 -0.94 -21.26
N ASP A 73 4.88 -1.23 -20.02
CA ASP A 73 4.21 -2.49 -19.69
C ASP A 73 2.81 -2.53 -20.31
N VAL A 74 2.42 -3.73 -20.75
CA VAL A 74 1.09 -3.98 -21.31
C VAL A 74 0.45 -5.13 -20.56
N THR A 75 -0.69 -4.87 -19.93
CA THR A 75 -1.50 -5.88 -19.26
C THR A 75 -2.72 -6.24 -20.10
N ARG A 76 -3.14 -7.51 -20.02
CA ARG A 76 -4.23 -8.06 -20.81
C ARG A 76 -5.35 -8.49 -19.88
N HIS A 77 -6.54 -7.96 -20.09
CA HIS A 77 -7.71 -8.19 -19.24
C HIS A 77 -8.84 -8.77 -20.09
N PRO A 78 -9.10 -10.09 -19.99
CA PRO A 78 -10.24 -10.71 -20.66
C PRO A 78 -11.55 -10.07 -20.21
N ALA A 79 -12.37 -9.66 -21.17
CA ALA A 79 -13.66 -9.05 -20.96
C ALA A 79 -14.74 -9.97 -21.51
N VAL A 80 -15.81 -10.17 -20.73
CA VAL A 80 -16.96 -10.98 -21.12
C VAL A 80 -18.13 -10.05 -21.38
N GLY A 81 -18.77 -10.18 -22.54
CA GLY A 81 -19.96 -9.37 -22.88
C GLY A 81 -19.71 -7.85 -22.88
N GLY A 82 -18.55 -7.40 -23.35
CA GLY A 82 -18.27 -5.97 -23.54
C GLY A 82 -17.70 -5.20 -22.35
N ALA A 83 -17.36 -5.87 -21.23
CA ALA A 83 -16.85 -5.17 -20.05
C ALA A 83 -15.87 -6.00 -19.21
N VAL A 84 -14.99 -5.29 -18.47
CA VAL A 84 -14.12 -5.85 -17.44
C VAL A 84 -13.80 -4.80 -16.38
N ASP A 85 -13.75 -5.22 -15.12
CA ASP A 85 -13.32 -4.39 -13.99
C ASP A 85 -11.83 -4.66 -13.73
N VAL A 86 -11.00 -3.61 -13.72
CA VAL A 86 -9.56 -3.70 -13.46
C VAL A 86 -9.21 -2.96 -12.17
N PHE A 87 -8.49 -3.65 -11.29
CA PHE A 87 -8.02 -3.12 -10.01
C PHE A 87 -6.52 -2.81 -10.02
N ASN A 88 -6.02 -2.23 -8.93
CA ASN A 88 -4.60 -2.10 -8.61
C ASN A 88 -3.80 -1.20 -9.58
N LEU A 89 -4.46 -0.23 -10.23
CA LEU A 89 -3.77 0.80 -11.01
C LEU A 89 -2.96 1.74 -10.11
N GLN A 90 -1.91 2.34 -10.65
CA GLN A 90 -1.16 3.42 -9.99
C GLN A 90 -2.02 4.69 -9.95
N ILE A 91 -1.85 5.51 -8.91
CA ILE A 91 -2.47 6.84 -8.82
C ILE A 91 -1.63 7.85 -9.61
N GLY A 92 -2.22 8.99 -9.98
CA GLY A 92 -1.51 10.05 -10.71
C GLY A 92 -0.91 9.60 -12.05
N THR A 93 -1.49 8.60 -12.70
CA THR A 93 -0.90 7.91 -13.85
C THR A 93 -1.80 8.03 -15.08
N THR A 94 -1.21 8.34 -16.22
CA THR A 94 -1.91 8.31 -17.52
C THR A 94 -1.81 6.94 -18.13
N TYR A 95 -2.92 6.26 -18.31
CA TYR A 95 -2.98 4.97 -18.98
C TYR A 95 -3.51 5.13 -20.40
N TYR A 96 -3.03 4.26 -21.28
CA TYR A 96 -3.64 4.11 -22.61
C TYR A 96 -4.29 2.73 -22.70
N TRP A 97 -5.33 2.60 -23.49
CA TRP A 97 -6.01 1.32 -23.65
C TRP A 97 -6.65 1.14 -25.02
N GLN A 98 -6.82 -0.11 -25.41
CA GLN A 98 -7.53 -0.51 -26.62
C GLN A 98 -8.20 -1.86 -26.40
N VAL A 99 -9.14 -2.22 -27.26
CA VAL A 99 -9.81 -3.53 -27.24
C VAL A 99 -9.40 -4.34 -28.46
N GLU A 100 -9.13 -5.62 -28.24
CA GLU A 100 -8.81 -6.62 -29.27
C GLU A 100 -9.83 -7.75 -29.23
N ALA A 101 -10.47 -8.04 -30.36
CA ALA A 101 -11.41 -9.14 -30.53
C ALA A 101 -11.11 -9.88 -31.85
N GLY A 102 -10.43 -11.03 -31.76
CA GLY A 102 -9.88 -11.70 -32.95
C GLY A 102 -8.86 -10.81 -33.66
N ASP A 103 -9.06 -10.58 -34.96
CA ASP A 103 -8.20 -9.71 -35.76
C ASP A 103 -8.60 -8.22 -35.68
N ASP A 104 -9.76 -7.90 -35.09
CA ASP A 104 -10.24 -6.54 -34.94
C ASP A 104 -9.60 -5.85 -33.72
N ARG A 105 -9.21 -4.59 -33.91
CA ARG A 105 -8.73 -3.71 -32.85
C ARG A 105 -9.41 -2.35 -32.89
N SER A 106 -9.73 -1.80 -31.73
CA SER A 106 -10.18 -0.41 -31.62
C SER A 106 -9.03 0.58 -31.85
N ALA A 107 -9.39 1.85 -32.08
CA ALA A 107 -8.44 2.94 -31.83
C ALA A 107 -8.02 2.92 -30.34
N ARG A 108 -6.83 3.46 -30.05
CA ARG A 108 -6.35 3.63 -28.69
C ARG A 108 -6.95 4.88 -28.06
N ALA A 109 -7.41 4.77 -26.82
CA ALA A 109 -7.83 5.89 -25.98
C ALA A 109 -6.89 6.04 -24.79
N CYS A 110 -6.98 7.16 -24.08
CA CYS A 110 -6.28 7.39 -22.82
C CYS A 110 -7.20 7.89 -21.70
N PHE A 111 -6.78 7.66 -20.46
CA PHE A 111 -7.41 8.19 -19.25
C PHE A 111 -6.35 8.41 -18.16
N HIS A 112 -6.70 9.15 -17.13
CA HIS A 112 -5.82 9.47 -16.00
C HIS A 112 -6.39 8.89 -14.71
N THR A 113 -5.55 8.37 -13.83
CA THR A 113 -5.94 8.13 -12.43
C THR A 113 -5.63 9.38 -11.61
N ALA A 114 -6.55 9.76 -10.72
CA ALA A 114 -6.34 10.90 -9.83
C ALA A 114 -5.09 10.71 -8.95
N ASP A 115 -4.31 11.77 -8.73
CA ASP A 115 -3.13 11.76 -7.84
C ASP A 115 -3.56 11.96 -6.38
N ILE A 116 -4.24 10.96 -5.82
CA ILE A 116 -4.74 10.97 -4.45
C ILE A 116 -4.15 9.76 -3.71
N ALA A 117 -3.25 10.02 -2.76
CA ALA A 117 -2.67 8.99 -1.90
C ALA A 117 -3.59 8.70 -0.69
N PRO A 118 -3.58 7.47 -0.14
CA PRO A 118 -2.77 6.31 -0.57
C PRO A 118 -3.33 5.60 -1.81
N ARG A 119 -2.46 4.89 -2.55
CA ARG A 119 -2.86 3.91 -3.58
C ARG A 119 -3.29 2.62 -2.91
N LEU A 120 -4.60 2.36 -2.91
CA LEU A 120 -5.20 1.17 -2.34
C LEU A 120 -5.16 -0.01 -3.32
N LEU A 121 -5.07 -1.23 -2.81
CA LEU A 121 -5.04 -2.44 -3.61
C LEU A 121 -6.14 -3.41 -3.18
N ASN A 122 -6.77 -4.03 -4.17
CA ASN A 122 -7.65 -5.16 -4.01
C ASN A 122 -6.86 -6.46 -4.23
N ILE A 123 -6.56 -7.17 -3.13
CA ILE A 123 -5.95 -8.50 -3.14
C ILE A 123 -6.90 -9.45 -2.41
N GLU A 124 -7.54 -10.32 -3.18
CA GLU A 124 -8.62 -11.17 -2.66
C GLU A 124 -8.14 -12.11 -1.54
N GLY A 125 -8.92 -12.17 -0.45
CA GLY A 125 -8.67 -13.00 0.72
C GLY A 125 -7.86 -12.33 1.83
N ILE A 126 -7.22 -11.19 1.54
CA ILE A 126 -6.53 -10.35 2.52
C ILE A 126 -7.07 -8.93 2.47
N THR A 127 -6.62 -8.08 3.38
CA THR A 127 -7.19 -6.74 3.59
C THR A 127 -6.07 -5.76 3.96
N ASN A 128 -6.42 -4.47 4.01
CA ASN A 128 -5.53 -3.40 4.39
C ASN A 128 -4.31 -3.28 3.45
N VAL A 129 -4.49 -3.67 2.18
CA VAL A 129 -3.43 -3.70 1.18
C VAL A 129 -3.31 -2.35 0.49
N ARG A 130 -2.12 -1.75 0.56
CA ARG A 130 -1.84 -0.50 -0.14
C ARG A 130 -0.36 -0.33 -0.44
N ASP A 131 -0.09 0.47 -1.45
CA ASP A 131 1.25 0.96 -1.77
C ASP A 131 1.66 2.02 -0.74
N PHE A 132 2.93 1.98 -0.33
CA PHE A 132 3.51 3.03 0.50
C PHE A 132 3.90 4.26 -0.34
N GLY A 133 4.01 4.12 -1.66
CA GLY A 133 4.26 5.22 -2.58
C GLY A 133 3.07 6.16 -2.80
N GLY A 134 3.34 7.28 -3.47
CA GLY A 134 2.37 8.32 -3.80
C GLY A 134 2.29 9.47 -2.80
N PHE A 135 2.79 9.30 -1.57
CA PHE A 135 2.90 10.39 -0.60
C PHE A 135 3.94 11.42 -1.05
N THR A 136 3.75 12.66 -0.58
CA THR A 136 4.56 13.82 -0.95
C THR A 136 5.48 14.19 0.21
N THR A 137 6.76 14.39 -0.11
CA THR A 137 7.77 14.84 0.82
C THR A 137 7.69 16.35 1.03
N LYS A 138 8.27 16.85 2.11
CA LYS A 138 8.29 18.28 2.47
C LYS A 138 8.98 19.15 1.41
N ASP A 139 9.87 18.58 0.59
CA ASP A 139 10.51 19.24 -0.56
C ASP A 139 9.73 19.10 -1.88
N GLY A 140 8.52 18.54 -1.85
CA GLY A 140 7.61 18.46 -3.00
C GLY A 140 7.81 17.26 -3.93
N LYS A 141 8.73 16.35 -3.59
CA LYS A 141 8.92 15.09 -4.33
C LYS A 141 7.89 14.05 -3.90
N LYS A 142 7.80 12.96 -4.67
CA LYS A 142 6.91 11.83 -4.37
C LYS A 142 7.71 10.61 -3.92
N ILE A 143 7.11 9.84 -3.00
CA ILE A 143 7.56 8.48 -2.73
C ILE A 143 7.15 7.61 -3.93
N ARG A 144 8.10 6.88 -4.51
CA ARG A 144 7.91 6.04 -5.69
C ARG A 144 6.88 4.95 -5.41
N GLN A 145 5.90 4.86 -6.29
CA GLN A 145 4.92 3.78 -6.29
C GLN A 145 5.54 2.45 -6.76
N GLY A 146 5.00 1.35 -6.25
CA GLY A 146 5.31 0.00 -6.68
C GLY A 146 6.58 -0.61 -6.09
N LEU A 147 7.21 0.05 -5.10
CA LEU A 147 8.38 -0.49 -4.42
C LEU A 147 8.01 -1.27 -3.16
N LEU A 148 7.22 -0.65 -2.28
CA LEU A 148 6.88 -1.21 -0.98
C LEU A 148 5.38 -1.18 -0.78
N TYR A 149 4.81 -2.34 -0.53
CA TYR A 149 3.41 -2.52 -0.19
C TYR A 149 3.29 -2.93 1.27
N ARG A 150 2.15 -2.66 1.87
CA ARG A 150 1.75 -3.22 3.16
C ARG A 150 0.50 -4.06 3.02
N SER A 151 0.31 -5.01 3.92
CA SER A 151 -0.93 -5.76 4.04
C SER A 151 -1.14 -6.29 5.45
N SER A 152 -2.32 -6.85 5.68
CA SER A 152 -2.50 -7.87 6.69
C SER A 152 -1.66 -9.13 6.43
N GLU A 153 -1.71 -10.07 7.37
CA GLU A 153 -1.27 -11.44 7.15
C GLU A 153 -2.04 -12.12 6.01
N MET A 154 -1.62 -13.35 5.69
CA MET A 154 -2.14 -14.11 4.57
C MET A 154 -2.54 -15.55 4.91
N ASP A 155 -2.35 -16.02 6.15
CA ASP A 155 -2.46 -17.44 6.55
C ASP A 155 -3.34 -17.76 7.77
N THR A 156 -3.60 -16.81 8.67
CA THR A 156 -4.17 -17.12 9.99
C THR A 156 -5.59 -16.58 10.16
N HIS A 157 -5.76 -15.28 10.41
CA HIS A 157 -7.10 -14.67 10.60
C HIS A 157 -7.72 -14.19 9.28
N VAL A 158 -6.96 -14.28 8.19
CA VAL A 158 -7.34 -14.06 6.80
C VAL A 158 -6.53 -15.04 5.96
N ASN A 159 -7.06 -15.41 4.79
CA ASN A 159 -6.44 -16.40 3.92
C ASN A 159 -6.44 -15.88 2.49
N ILE A 160 -5.26 -15.61 1.95
CA ILE A 160 -5.13 -15.15 0.57
C ILE A 160 -5.66 -16.22 -0.40
N THR A 161 -6.53 -15.82 -1.32
CA THR A 161 -7.08 -16.76 -2.30
C THR A 161 -6.12 -16.96 -3.47
N GLN A 162 -6.41 -17.93 -4.35
CA GLN A 162 -5.61 -18.10 -5.56
C GLN A 162 -5.65 -16.84 -6.44
N THR A 163 -6.79 -16.16 -6.53
CA THR A 163 -6.91 -14.86 -7.22
C THR A 163 -6.01 -13.81 -6.57
N GLY A 164 -6.00 -13.72 -5.24
CA GLY A 164 -5.11 -12.82 -4.51
C GLY A 164 -3.62 -13.12 -4.77
N LYS A 165 -3.22 -14.40 -4.77
CA LYS A 165 -1.86 -14.81 -5.13
C LYS A 165 -1.48 -14.41 -6.55
N GLN A 166 -2.39 -14.57 -7.52
CA GLN A 166 -2.16 -14.11 -8.88
C GLN A 166 -2.04 -12.58 -8.97
N ALA A 167 -2.80 -11.83 -8.16
CA ALA A 167 -2.68 -10.39 -8.10
C ALA A 167 -1.30 -9.96 -7.55
N LEU A 168 -0.80 -10.58 -6.48
CA LEU A 168 0.56 -10.31 -5.98
C LEU A 168 1.65 -10.74 -6.97
N LYS A 169 1.44 -11.85 -7.69
CA LYS A 169 2.32 -12.27 -8.79
C LYS A 169 2.36 -11.24 -9.92
N ALA A 170 1.23 -10.65 -10.28
CA ALA A 170 1.14 -9.58 -11.29
C ALA A 170 1.78 -8.26 -10.83
N LEU A 171 1.89 -8.02 -9.52
CA LEU A 171 2.68 -6.93 -8.95
C LEU A 171 4.18 -7.26 -8.87
N HIS A 172 4.58 -8.47 -9.27
CA HIS A 172 5.96 -8.96 -9.21
C HIS A 172 6.58 -8.94 -7.81
N ILE A 173 5.80 -9.17 -6.76
CA ILE A 173 6.32 -9.19 -5.37
C ILE A 173 7.51 -10.17 -5.25
N ARG A 174 8.69 -9.63 -4.92
CA ARG A 174 9.94 -10.36 -4.76
C ARG A 174 10.27 -10.69 -3.31
N THR A 175 9.77 -9.91 -2.36
CA THR A 175 10.00 -10.15 -0.93
C THR A 175 8.71 -10.05 -0.14
N ASP A 176 8.45 -11.07 0.67
CA ASP A 176 7.39 -11.14 1.67
C ASP A 176 8.01 -10.97 3.07
N LEU A 177 7.92 -9.76 3.61
CA LEU A 177 8.49 -9.37 4.89
C LEU A 177 7.46 -9.55 6.01
N ASP A 178 7.51 -10.71 6.67
CA ASP A 178 6.68 -11.03 7.83
C ASP A 178 7.32 -10.48 9.10
N ILE A 179 6.71 -9.47 9.70
CA ILE A 179 7.21 -8.85 10.94
C ILE A 179 6.51 -9.34 12.22
N ARG A 180 5.84 -10.49 12.16
CA ARG A 180 5.22 -11.14 13.32
C ARG A 180 6.23 -12.05 14.04
N GLY A 181 6.05 -12.33 15.34
CA GLY A 181 6.95 -13.27 16.02
C GLY A 181 6.68 -13.68 17.47
N CYS A 182 5.43 -13.92 17.86
CA CYS A 182 5.18 -14.68 19.10
C CYS A 182 5.17 -16.20 18.85
N HIS A 183 5.61 -16.95 19.87
CA HIS A 183 5.55 -18.41 19.97
C HIS A 183 4.11 -18.90 19.70
N ASP A 184 4.00 -20.02 18.97
CA ASP A 184 2.77 -20.73 18.55
C ASP A 184 2.19 -20.42 17.17
N GLU A 185 2.88 -19.63 16.34
CA GLU A 185 2.49 -19.46 14.94
C GLU A 185 3.44 -20.24 14.01
N TYR A 186 3.09 -21.50 13.70
CA TYR A 186 3.69 -22.18 12.54
C TYR A 186 3.26 -21.42 11.30
N ARG A 187 4.22 -20.78 10.63
CA ARG A 187 3.99 -19.99 9.43
C ARG A 187 4.82 -20.59 8.31
N ALA A 188 4.14 -20.92 7.23
CA ALA A 188 4.79 -21.27 5.98
C ALA A 188 4.65 -20.07 5.02
N PRO A 189 5.62 -19.86 4.12
CA PRO A 189 5.44 -18.91 3.02
C PRO A 189 4.14 -19.20 2.28
N ASN A 190 3.30 -18.18 2.09
CA ASN A 190 2.04 -18.32 1.34
C ASN A 190 2.21 -18.08 -0.16
N LEU A 191 3.30 -17.41 -0.53
CA LEU A 191 3.63 -17.04 -1.90
C LEU A 191 4.62 -18.05 -2.50
N GLU A 192 4.68 -18.06 -3.84
CA GLU A 192 5.50 -18.99 -4.60
C GLU A 192 6.99 -18.73 -4.34
N SER A 193 7.69 -19.65 -3.68
CA SER A 193 9.09 -19.45 -3.26
C SER A 193 10.09 -19.32 -4.42
N SER A 194 9.72 -19.73 -5.63
CA SER A 194 10.50 -19.51 -6.85
C SER A 194 10.49 -18.05 -7.33
N LEU A 195 9.52 -17.26 -6.87
CA LEU A 195 9.31 -15.85 -7.26
C LEU A 195 9.49 -14.88 -6.10
N THR A 196 9.18 -15.32 -4.88
CA THR A 196 9.12 -14.46 -3.69
C THR A 196 9.94 -15.06 -2.55
N GLU A 197 10.92 -14.30 -2.07
CA GLU A 197 11.67 -14.62 -0.86
C GLU A 197 10.83 -14.26 0.37
N TRP A 198 10.63 -15.23 1.28
CA TRP A 198 10.00 -14.97 2.56
C TRP A 198 11.05 -14.64 3.62
N VAL A 199 10.91 -13.49 4.27
CA VAL A 199 11.83 -12.99 5.29
C VAL A 199 11.05 -12.70 6.56
N ASN A 200 11.40 -13.36 7.67
CA ASN A 200 10.77 -13.11 8.96
C ASN A 200 11.68 -12.30 9.89
N ILE A 201 11.23 -11.11 10.30
CA ILE A 201 11.90 -10.27 11.29
C ILE A 201 10.88 -9.81 12.34
N PRO A 202 10.75 -10.53 13.46
CA PRO A 202 9.81 -10.18 14.52
C PRO A 202 9.96 -8.74 15.04
N LEU A 203 8.91 -7.93 14.91
CA LEU A 203 8.85 -6.58 15.46
C LEU A 203 7.76 -6.44 16.54
N VAL A 204 7.89 -5.43 17.38
CA VAL A 204 6.85 -4.93 18.29
C VAL A 204 6.33 -3.57 17.82
N ALA A 205 5.22 -3.13 18.39
CA ALA A 205 4.61 -1.83 18.10
C ALA A 205 4.69 -0.89 19.30
N TYR A 206 4.51 0.40 19.03
CA TYR A 206 4.35 1.46 20.01
C TYR A 206 5.54 1.62 20.97
N GLU A 207 5.27 1.94 22.25
CA GLU A 207 6.31 2.22 23.25
C GLU A 207 7.32 1.07 23.41
N LYS A 208 6.89 -0.18 23.21
CA LYS A 208 7.75 -1.36 23.32
C LYS A 208 8.95 -1.33 22.37
N ILE A 209 8.87 -0.56 21.29
CA ILE A 209 9.97 -0.34 20.34
C ILE A 209 11.18 0.27 21.04
N PHE A 210 10.95 1.16 22.01
CA PHE A 210 11.99 1.96 22.67
C PHE A 210 12.50 1.33 23.97
N THR A 211 11.73 0.43 24.58
CA THR A 211 12.05 -0.15 25.89
C THR A 211 13.05 -1.29 25.85
N ASP A 212 13.28 -1.91 24.69
CA ASP A 212 14.20 -3.04 24.53
C ASP A 212 15.10 -2.84 23.30
N LYS A 213 16.42 -2.88 23.54
CA LYS A 213 17.44 -2.75 22.48
C LYS A 213 17.34 -3.86 21.43
N ALA A 214 16.87 -5.06 21.80
CA ALA A 214 16.69 -6.15 20.85
C ALA A 214 15.60 -5.82 19.81
N TYR A 215 14.49 -5.21 20.24
CA TYR A 215 13.45 -4.77 19.32
C TYR A 215 13.92 -3.61 18.44
N MET A 216 14.62 -2.62 19.02
CA MET A 216 15.19 -1.53 18.23
C MET A 216 16.19 -2.05 17.17
N ALA A 217 17.05 -3.02 17.53
CA ALA A 217 17.95 -3.66 16.58
C ALA A 217 17.20 -4.48 15.50
N ALA A 218 16.07 -5.10 15.84
CA ALA A 218 15.22 -5.79 14.86
C ALA A 218 14.62 -4.81 13.83
N TYR A 219 14.19 -3.62 14.27
CA TYR A 219 13.79 -2.54 13.36
C TYR A 219 14.93 -2.18 12.39
N GLY A 220 16.16 -2.05 12.90
CA GLY A 220 17.33 -1.77 12.08
C GLY A 220 17.58 -2.85 11.02
N LYS A 221 17.49 -4.14 11.40
CA LYS A 221 17.59 -5.26 10.45
C LYS A 221 16.52 -5.20 9.36
N ALA A 222 15.27 -4.87 9.72
CA ALA A 222 14.19 -4.75 8.75
C ALA A 222 14.42 -3.58 7.77
N TYR A 223 14.87 -2.41 8.24
CA TYR A 223 15.21 -1.30 7.34
C TYR A 223 16.45 -1.57 6.49
N ALA A 224 17.43 -2.34 6.98
CA ALA A 224 18.59 -2.71 6.19
C ALA A 224 18.21 -3.53 4.94
N LEU A 225 17.08 -4.24 4.92
CA LEU A 225 16.58 -4.90 3.71
C LEU A 225 16.24 -3.88 2.61
N LEU A 226 15.87 -2.64 2.97
CA LEU A 226 15.47 -1.60 2.03
C LEU A 226 16.64 -0.99 1.27
N THR A 227 17.89 -1.31 1.63
CA THR A 227 19.06 -0.82 0.90
C THR A 227 19.30 -1.61 -0.39
N ASP A 228 18.76 -2.83 -0.50
CA ASP A 228 18.94 -3.68 -1.67
C ASP A 228 17.76 -3.54 -2.64
N ALA A 229 18.00 -2.83 -3.74
CA ALA A 229 16.97 -2.58 -4.75
C ALA A 229 16.44 -3.87 -5.42
N THR A 230 17.19 -4.97 -5.36
CA THR A 230 16.78 -6.26 -5.97
C THR A 230 15.65 -6.96 -5.20
N ARG A 231 15.39 -6.52 -3.96
CA ARG A 231 14.30 -7.01 -3.09
C ARG A 231 12.93 -6.40 -3.42
N PHE A 232 12.89 -5.35 -4.25
CA PHE A 232 11.64 -4.71 -4.64
C PHE A 232 11.06 -5.31 -5.92
N PRO A 233 9.72 -5.41 -6.03
CA PRO A 233 8.73 -4.98 -5.04
C PRO A 233 8.62 -5.85 -3.78
N MET A 234 8.48 -5.23 -2.62
CA MET A 234 8.37 -5.89 -1.31
C MET A 234 6.97 -5.69 -0.72
N ILE A 235 6.43 -6.69 -0.05
CA ILE A 235 5.23 -6.56 0.80
C ILE A 235 5.60 -6.79 2.26
N VAL A 236 5.22 -5.87 3.15
CA VAL A 236 5.43 -6.01 4.60
C VAL A 236 4.11 -6.24 5.31
N HIS A 237 4.06 -7.18 6.24
CA HIS A 237 2.83 -7.47 6.96
C HIS A 237 3.04 -7.88 8.42
N CYS A 238 2.00 -7.61 9.23
CA CYS A 238 1.85 -8.20 10.55
C CYS A 238 0.54 -9.01 10.60
N TRP A 239 -0.24 -9.01 11.68
CA TRP A 239 -1.59 -9.63 11.66
C TRP A 239 -2.58 -8.77 10.88
N GLY A 240 -2.97 -7.61 11.41
CA GLY A 240 -3.82 -6.69 10.66
C GLY A 240 -3.07 -5.83 9.65
N GLY A 241 -1.73 -5.91 9.67
CA GLY A 241 -0.90 -4.93 8.99
C GLY A 241 -1.15 -3.54 9.50
N ILE A 242 -1.36 -3.35 10.82
CA ILE A 242 -1.79 -2.08 11.42
C ILE A 242 -0.72 -1.53 12.36
N ASP A 243 -0.50 -2.20 13.48
CA ASP A 243 0.24 -1.61 14.61
C ASP A 243 1.76 -1.69 14.36
N ARG A 244 2.30 -2.92 14.23
CA ARG A 244 3.71 -3.16 13.92
C ARG A 244 4.10 -2.57 12.57
N THR A 245 3.33 -2.89 11.53
CA THR A 245 3.55 -2.39 10.17
C THR A 245 3.39 -0.88 10.10
N GLY A 246 2.39 -0.30 10.80
CA GLY A 246 2.17 1.13 10.84
C GLY A 246 3.28 1.90 11.57
N CYS A 247 3.77 1.42 12.71
CA CYS A 247 4.91 2.05 13.39
C CYS A 247 6.17 2.03 12.52
N TRP A 248 6.44 0.90 11.86
CA TRP A 248 7.58 0.74 10.95
C TRP A 248 7.48 1.67 9.73
N LEU A 249 6.31 1.76 9.09
CA LEU A 249 6.10 2.65 7.94
C LEU A 249 6.05 4.14 8.34
N PHE A 250 5.54 4.46 9.53
CA PHE A 250 5.56 5.83 10.06
C PHE A 250 7.00 6.34 10.21
N ILE A 251 7.88 5.52 10.79
CA ILE A 251 9.29 5.87 10.94
C ILE A 251 9.98 5.96 9.58
N LEU A 252 9.72 5.02 8.66
CA LEU A 252 10.23 5.09 7.28
C LEU A 252 9.82 6.39 6.59
N GLY A 253 8.52 6.70 6.58
CA GLY A 253 7.99 7.90 5.91
C GLY A 253 8.51 9.19 6.53
N GLY A 254 8.60 9.25 7.86
CA GLY A 254 9.19 10.38 8.56
C GLY A 254 10.64 10.59 8.16
N MET A 255 11.45 9.52 8.10
CA MET A 255 12.84 9.60 7.63
C MET A 255 12.94 10.05 6.18
N LEU A 256 12.02 9.62 5.32
CA LEU A 256 11.93 10.04 3.91
C LEU A 256 11.41 11.48 3.74
N GLY A 257 11.03 12.16 4.82
CA GLY A 257 10.56 13.54 4.80
C GLY A 257 9.11 13.70 4.36
N VAL A 258 8.27 12.65 4.45
CA VAL A 258 6.83 12.73 4.17
C VAL A 258 6.15 13.71 5.14
N HIS A 259 5.17 14.47 4.65
CA HIS A 259 4.43 15.40 5.50
C HIS A 259 3.72 14.68 6.66
N GLU A 260 3.74 15.25 7.85
CA GLU A 260 3.25 14.57 9.07
C GLU A 260 1.76 14.21 8.96
N ASP A 261 0.93 15.10 8.41
CA ASP A 261 -0.47 14.79 8.14
C ASP A 261 -0.67 13.57 7.23
N GLN A 262 0.24 13.31 6.29
CA GLN A 262 0.19 12.13 5.44
C GLN A 262 0.68 10.86 6.15
N LEU A 263 1.64 10.98 7.07
CA LEU A 263 2.05 9.85 7.93
C LEU A 263 0.91 9.39 8.84
N PHE A 264 0.23 10.35 9.46
CA PHE A 264 -0.94 10.04 10.28
C PHE A 264 -2.09 9.50 9.41
N LEU A 265 -2.33 10.09 8.25
CA LEU A 265 -3.31 9.59 7.28
C LEU A 265 -3.05 8.12 6.94
N ASP A 266 -1.83 7.72 6.57
CA ASP A 266 -1.52 6.32 6.26
C ASP A 266 -1.80 5.37 7.44
N TYR A 267 -1.38 5.76 8.64
CA TYR A 267 -1.60 4.97 9.84
C TYR A 267 -3.10 4.78 10.11
N GLU A 268 -3.84 5.89 10.16
CA GLU A 268 -5.26 5.91 10.49
C GLU A 268 -6.15 5.34 9.38
N PHE A 269 -5.69 5.32 8.13
CA PHE A 269 -6.37 4.65 7.01
C PHE A 269 -6.62 3.17 7.30
N SER A 270 -5.81 2.57 8.17
CA SER A 270 -6.04 1.22 8.68
C SER A 270 -7.39 1.05 9.38
N SER A 271 -8.07 2.12 9.77
CA SER A 271 -9.42 2.05 10.35
C SER A 271 -10.44 1.46 9.36
N PHE A 272 -10.23 1.60 8.05
CA PHE A 272 -11.13 1.06 7.01
C PHE A 272 -11.07 -0.46 6.87
N CYS A 273 -10.12 -1.14 7.51
CA CYS A 273 -10.06 -2.60 7.49
C CYS A 273 -10.85 -3.22 8.66
N LYS A 274 -11.03 -4.55 8.64
CA LYS A 274 -11.88 -5.27 9.59
C LYS A 274 -11.41 -5.27 11.06
N TRP A 275 -10.23 -4.75 11.39
CA TRP A 275 -9.64 -4.81 12.74
C TRP A 275 -9.86 -3.56 13.60
N GLY A 276 -10.84 -2.74 13.20
CA GLY A 276 -11.34 -1.62 13.98
C GLY A 276 -10.48 -0.37 13.88
N GLN A 277 -10.97 0.68 14.54
CA GLN A 277 -10.43 2.02 14.42
C GLN A 277 -8.97 2.14 14.89
N ARG A 278 -8.21 2.99 14.20
CA ARG A 278 -6.95 3.55 14.65
C ARG A 278 -7.02 5.07 14.60
N SER A 279 -6.46 5.69 15.62
CA SER A 279 -6.43 7.13 15.78
C SER A 279 -5.05 7.52 16.26
N ARG A 280 -4.53 8.62 15.72
CA ARG A 280 -3.32 9.28 16.19
C ARG A 280 -3.45 9.78 17.63
N HIS A 281 -4.67 9.90 18.13
CA HIS A 281 -5.00 10.32 19.49
C HIS A 281 -5.21 9.14 20.44
N SER A 282 -5.04 7.89 20.01
CA SER A 282 -5.07 6.77 20.94
C SER A 282 -3.89 6.85 21.91
N ASP A 283 -4.05 6.34 23.13
CA ASP A 283 -2.99 6.33 24.14
C ASP A 283 -1.71 5.66 23.61
N GLN A 284 -1.87 4.52 22.92
CA GLN A 284 -0.76 3.75 22.37
C GLN A 284 0.04 4.53 21.31
N PHE A 285 -0.66 5.18 20.37
CA PHE A 285 -0.01 5.92 19.30
C PHE A 285 0.56 7.26 19.80
N SER A 286 -0.14 7.93 20.71
CA SER A 286 0.33 9.16 21.33
C SER A 286 1.61 8.92 22.13
N ALA A 287 1.67 7.81 22.88
CA ALA A 287 2.86 7.45 23.64
C ALA A 287 4.02 7.01 22.73
N PHE A 288 3.74 6.29 21.64
CA PHE A 288 4.72 6.00 20.59
C PHE A 288 5.33 7.27 20.01
N LEU A 289 4.49 8.23 19.61
CA LEU A 289 4.95 9.49 19.04
C LEU A 289 5.75 10.30 20.06
N ALA A 290 5.30 10.36 21.32
CA ALA A 290 6.01 11.05 22.39
C ALA A 290 7.43 10.48 22.60
N GLN A 291 7.58 9.14 22.64
CA GLN A 291 8.89 8.49 22.75
C GLN A 291 9.77 8.74 21.52
N LEU A 292 9.21 8.64 20.32
CA LEU A 292 9.93 8.92 19.07
C LEU A 292 10.48 10.35 19.06
N MET A 293 9.66 11.33 19.43
CA MET A 293 10.03 12.75 19.45
C MET A 293 11.07 13.11 20.51
N THR A 294 11.36 12.24 21.48
CA THR A 294 12.54 12.45 22.36
C THR A 294 13.87 12.38 21.61
N LEU A 295 13.88 11.79 20.41
CA LEU A 295 15.07 11.61 19.59
C LEU A 295 15.37 12.80 18.68
N GLY A 296 14.48 13.80 18.55
CA GLY A 296 14.75 14.97 17.71
C GLY A 296 13.61 15.99 17.67
N ASP A 297 13.95 17.22 17.28
CA ASP A 297 13.02 18.37 17.32
C ASP A 297 11.94 18.36 16.23
N THR A 298 12.08 17.49 15.23
CA THR A 298 11.09 17.28 14.16
C THR A 298 10.89 15.78 13.93
N VAL A 299 9.75 15.39 13.37
CA VAL A 299 9.46 13.97 13.04
C VAL A 299 10.54 13.39 12.12
N GLU A 300 11.02 14.16 11.14
CA GLU A 300 12.07 13.70 10.22
C GLU A 300 13.39 13.42 10.95
N VAL A 301 13.83 14.35 11.80
CA VAL A 301 15.07 14.20 12.58
C VAL A 301 14.94 13.05 13.58
N ALA A 302 13.81 12.95 14.29
CA ALA A 302 13.51 11.88 15.22
C ALA A 302 13.55 10.50 14.55
N CYS A 303 12.90 10.34 13.40
CA CYS A 303 12.92 9.10 12.63
C CYS A 303 14.31 8.73 12.11
N ARG A 304 15.09 9.73 11.63
CA ARG A 304 16.48 9.51 11.22
C ARG A 304 17.35 9.06 12.39
N HIS A 305 17.27 9.74 13.53
CA HIS A 305 18.02 9.38 14.73
C HIS A 305 17.62 8.01 15.28
N PHE A 306 16.33 7.66 15.20
CA PHE A 306 15.87 6.31 15.50
C PHE A 306 16.57 5.27 14.61
N MET A 307 16.61 5.46 13.28
CA MET A 307 17.26 4.51 12.38
C MET A 307 18.76 4.36 12.66
N LEU A 308 19.46 5.45 12.98
CA LEU A 308 20.87 5.41 13.41
C LEU A 308 21.03 4.63 14.72
N ALA A 309 20.19 4.90 15.72
CA ALA A 309 20.20 4.18 17.00
C ALA A 309 19.85 2.69 16.85
N ALA A 310 19.02 2.36 15.86
CA ALA A 310 18.67 1.00 15.48
C ALA A 310 19.79 0.25 14.71
N GLY A 311 20.88 0.94 14.35
CA GLY A 311 22.08 0.33 13.78
C GLY A 311 22.27 0.55 12.28
N LEU A 312 21.50 1.41 11.63
CA LEU A 312 21.78 1.81 10.24
C LEU A 312 22.94 2.82 10.20
N THR A 313 23.72 2.78 9.13
CA THR A 313 24.69 3.84 8.83
C THR A 313 24.00 5.01 8.13
N SER A 314 24.62 6.19 8.16
CA SER A 314 24.14 7.34 7.38
C SER A 314 24.08 7.04 5.88
N GLU A 315 25.03 6.25 5.36
CA GLU A 315 25.07 5.83 3.96
C GLU A 315 23.86 4.95 3.59
N GLN A 316 23.51 3.99 4.45
CA GLN A 316 22.32 3.16 4.25
C GLN A 316 21.03 4.00 4.23
N ILE A 317 20.92 5.00 5.12
CA ILE A 317 19.77 5.90 5.15
C ILE A 317 19.67 6.71 3.84
N GLU A 318 20.78 7.26 3.35
CA GLU A 318 20.79 7.98 2.07
C GLU A 318 20.49 7.05 0.88
N GLN A 319 20.97 5.80 0.92
CA GLN A 319 20.64 4.80 -0.09
C GLN A 319 19.13 4.51 -0.13
N ILE A 320 18.48 4.37 1.04
CA ILE A 320 17.02 4.20 1.12
C ILE A 320 16.31 5.42 0.53
N LYS A 321 16.72 6.65 0.88
CA LYS A 321 16.17 7.89 0.30
C LYS A 321 16.26 7.89 -1.23
N ASN A 322 17.44 7.57 -1.77
CA ASN A 322 17.69 7.52 -3.21
C ASN A 322 16.87 6.44 -3.94
N ILE A 323 16.53 5.36 -3.26
CA ILE A 323 15.67 4.30 -3.80
C ILE A 323 14.21 4.75 -3.81
N PHE A 324 13.72 5.34 -2.73
CA PHE A 324 12.29 5.60 -2.51
C PHE A 324 11.78 6.93 -3.04
N ILE A 325 12.61 7.96 -3.14
CA ILE A 325 12.15 9.29 -3.57
C ILE A 325 12.34 9.43 -5.09
N GLU A 326 11.34 9.97 -5.78
CA GLU A 326 11.44 10.31 -7.20
C GLU A 326 12.57 11.33 -7.45
N LYS A 327 13.23 11.21 -8.61
CA LYS A 327 14.41 12.02 -8.92
C LYS A 327 14.06 13.41 -9.39
#